data_AF-D2H5E6-F1
#
_entry.id   AF-D2H5E6-F1
#
_cell.length_a   1.000
_cell.length_b   1.000
_cell.length_c   1.000
_cell.angle_alpha   90.00
_cell.angle_beta   90.00
_cell.angle_gamma   90.00
#
_symmetry.space_group_name_H-M   'P 1'
#
loop_
_entity.id
_entity.type
_entity.pdbx_description
1 polymer ?
#
loop_
_entity_poly.entity_id
_entity_poly.type
_entity_poly.pdbx_seq_one_letter_code
_entity_poly.pdbx_strand_id
1 'polypeptide(L)'
;MKLKQGSFLWYLYLDKLYCLLSVRNVKALLEYFHLLDVHHNNTLNDVLFYHFLHHVTSWKRTQIMVVFNMLDWNATGEIGFDQFYMLVCILLAQQNHLEEQFIFRHSRPVFELLDLDGELRIGPDNFHMYNFLFNIKKQDLKELYHDFDITGD
;
A
#
# COMPACT_ATOMS: atom_id res chain seq x y z
N MET A 1 -9.15 -3.60 -7.93
CA MET A 1 -8.74 -4.87 -7.28
C MET A 1 -9.95 -5.46 -6.55
N LYS A 2 -9.98 -6.76 -6.24
CA LYS A 2 -10.97 -7.32 -5.30
C LYS A 2 -10.27 -8.10 -4.20
N LEU A 3 -10.58 -7.79 -2.95
CA LEU A 3 -10.22 -8.67 -1.84
C LEU A 3 -11.05 -9.94 -1.92
N LYS A 4 -10.41 -11.08 -1.68
CA LYS A 4 -11.07 -12.39 -1.72
C LYS A 4 -11.90 -12.55 -0.45
N GLN A 5 -13.19 -12.83 -0.63
CA GLN A 5 -14.10 -13.11 0.48
C GLN A 5 -13.59 -14.29 1.32
N GLY A 6 -13.71 -14.18 2.65
CA GLY A 6 -13.21 -15.18 3.59
C GLY A 6 -11.71 -15.07 3.91
N SER A 7 -10.96 -14.21 3.22
CA SER A 7 -9.59 -13.87 3.65
C SER A 7 -9.63 -13.06 4.95
N PHE A 8 -8.54 -13.12 5.73
CA PHE A 8 -8.44 -12.38 7.00
C PHE A 8 -8.71 -10.87 6.82
N LEU A 9 -8.17 -10.26 5.77
CA LEU A 9 -8.34 -8.83 5.50
C LEU A 9 -9.82 -8.44 5.30
N TRP A 10 -10.66 -9.36 4.82
CA TRP A 10 -12.09 -9.12 4.60
C TRP A 10 -12.84 -8.75 5.90
N TYR A 11 -12.31 -9.15 7.05
CA TYR A 11 -12.91 -8.90 8.37
C TYR A 11 -12.32 -7.68 9.08
N LEU A 12 -11.31 -7.03 8.50
CA LEU A 12 -10.75 -5.80 9.03
C LEU A 12 -11.62 -4.61 8.64
N TYR A 13 -11.76 -3.68 9.59
CA TYR A 13 -12.46 -2.42 9.36
C TYR A 13 -11.45 -1.28 9.28
N LEU A 14 -11.50 -0.56 8.16
CA LEU A 14 -10.80 0.70 7.96
C LEU A 14 -11.71 1.85 8.38
N ASP A 15 -11.20 2.73 9.23
CA ASP A 15 -11.93 3.93 9.60
C ASP A 15 -12.12 4.83 8.37
N LYS A 16 -13.37 5.22 8.09
CA LYS A 16 -13.69 6.00 6.90
C LYS A 16 -13.18 7.43 6.95
N LEU A 17 -12.89 8.01 8.12
CA LEU A 17 -12.46 9.40 8.23
C LEU A 17 -10.95 9.53 8.14
N TYR A 18 -10.24 8.64 8.82
CA TYR A 18 -8.79 8.64 8.94
C TYR A 18 -8.09 7.68 7.97
N CYS A 19 -8.82 6.74 7.38
CA CYS A 19 -8.30 5.67 6.54
C CYS A 19 -7.17 4.88 7.22
N LEU A 20 -7.36 4.58 8.51
CA LEU A 20 -6.46 3.79 9.36
C LEU A 20 -7.24 2.71 10.11
N LEU A 21 -6.54 1.70 10.60
CA LEU A 21 -7.14 0.67 11.45
C LEU A 21 -7.26 1.15 12.90
N SER A 22 -8.29 0.67 13.59
CA SER A 22 -8.35 0.78 15.06
C SER A 22 -7.22 -0.03 15.72
N VAL A 23 -6.83 0.33 16.94
CA VAL A 23 -5.79 -0.40 17.71
C VAL A 23 -6.10 -1.90 17.81
N ARG A 24 -7.37 -2.28 17.94
CA ARG A 24 -7.78 -3.69 17.97
C ARG A 24 -7.48 -4.40 16.65
N ASN A 25 -7.76 -3.75 15.51
CA ASN A 25 -7.50 -4.30 14.18
C ASN A 25 -6.00 -4.31 13.88
N VAL A 26 -5.24 -3.30 14.32
CA VAL A 26 -3.78 -3.29 14.23
C VAL A 26 -3.19 -4.47 14.99
N LYS A 27 -3.64 -4.71 16.23
CA LYS A 27 -3.19 -5.87 17.01
C LYS A 27 -3.50 -7.19 16.30
N ALA A 28 -4.71 -7.36 15.80
CA ALA A 28 -5.07 -8.57 15.05
C ALA A 28 -4.21 -8.74 13.79
N LEU A 29 -3.92 -7.65 13.09
CA LEU A 29 -3.06 -7.65 11.91
C LEU A 29 -1.60 -7.97 12.24
N LEU A 30 -1.09 -7.48 13.37
CA LEU A 30 0.26 -7.78 13.85
C LEU A 30 0.42 -9.27 14.17
N GLU A 31 -0.54 -9.85 14.88
CA GLU A 31 -0.55 -11.31 15.12
C GLU A 31 -0.61 -12.08 13.80
N TYR A 32 -1.43 -11.63 12.85
CA TYR A 32 -1.50 -12.24 11.52
C TYR A 32 -0.18 -12.11 10.75
N PHE A 33 0.51 -10.98 10.84
CA PHE A 33 1.83 -10.77 10.24
C PHE A 33 2.86 -11.75 10.83
N HIS A 34 2.88 -11.95 12.14
CA HIS A 34 3.75 -12.93 12.78
C HIS A 34 3.44 -14.37 12.36
N LEU A 35 2.19 -14.70 12.01
CA LEU A 35 1.85 -16.00 11.44
C LEU A 35 2.37 -16.17 10.00
N LEU A 36 2.48 -15.08 9.24
CA LEU A 36 3.06 -15.09 7.89
C LEU A 36 4.59 -15.16 7.92
N ASP A 37 5.22 -14.51 8.90
CA ASP A 37 6.66 -14.50 9.11
C ASP A 37 7.14 -15.82 9.74
N VAL A 38 7.26 -16.84 8.88
CA VAL A 38 7.75 -18.17 9.26
C VAL A 38 9.23 -18.19 9.68
N HIS A 39 9.97 -17.11 9.41
CA HIS A 39 11.38 -16.99 9.76
C HIS A 39 11.60 -16.29 11.11
N HIS A 40 10.56 -15.64 11.65
CA HIS A 40 10.58 -14.89 12.90
C HIS A 40 11.61 -13.74 12.90
N ASN A 41 11.78 -13.10 11.75
CA ASN A 41 12.67 -11.95 11.55
C ASN A 41 11.95 -10.60 11.70
N ASN A 42 10.65 -10.61 11.97
CA ASN A 42 9.74 -9.47 11.91
C ASN A 42 9.64 -8.85 10.50
N THR A 43 9.84 -9.66 9.47
CA THR A 43 9.83 -9.24 8.07
C THR A 43 9.23 -10.32 7.16
N LEU A 44 8.78 -9.92 5.97
CA LEU A 44 8.36 -10.83 4.89
C LEU A 44 9.27 -10.64 3.69
N ASN A 45 9.92 -11.71 3.23
CA ASN A 45 10.59 -11.72 1.94
C ASN A 45 9.59 -11.75 0.77
N ASP A 46 10.11 -11.63 -0.44
CA ASP A 46 9.34 -11.62 -1.70
C ASP A 46 8.44 -12.84 -1.88
N VAL A 47 8.90 -14.03 -1.48
CA VAL A 47 8.13 -15.28 -1.57
C VAL A 47 6.93 -15.27 -0.63
N LEU A 48 7.14 -14.95 0.65
CA LEU A 48 6.06 -14.88 1.65
C LEU A 48 5.05 -13.78 1.28
N PHE A 49 5.55 -12.61 0.89
CA PHE A 49 4.73 -11.49 0.45
C PHE A 49 3.89 -11.86 -0.78
N TYR A 50 4.50 -12.52 -1.77
CA TYR A 50 3.80 -12.97 -2.97
C TYR A 50 2.64 -13.92 -2.64
N HIS A 51 2.89 -14.94 -1.84
CA HIS A 51 1.87 -15.93 -1.49
C HIS A 51 0.73 -15.32 -0.66
N PHE A 52 1.05 -14.40 0.25
CA PHE A 52 0.04 -13.63 0.98
C PHE A 52 -0.86 -12.84 0.03
N LEU A 53 -0.30 -11.97 -0.83
CA LEU A 53 -1.11 -11.13 -1.70
C LEU A 53 -1.87 -11.94 -2.74
N HIS A 54 -1.28 -13.00 -3.27
CA HIS A 54 -1.95 -13.92 -4.17
C HIS A 54 -3.12 -14.64 -3.46
N HIS A 55 -3.02 -14.94 -2.17
CA HIS A 55 -4.09 -15.54 -1.39
C HIS A 55 -5.23 -14.56 -1.09
N VAL A 56 -4.94 -13.30 -0.76
CA VAL A 56 -5.96 -12.34 -0.29
C VAL A 56 -6.54 -11.44 -1.38
N THR A 57 -5.87 -11.31 -2.54
CA THR A 57 -6.31 -10.41 -3.63
C THR A 57 -6.54 -11.16 -4.95
N SER A 58 -7.14 -10.47 -5.92
CA SER A 58 -7.23 -10.90 -7.31
C SER A 58 -6.05 -10.44 -8.20
N TRP A 59 -4.93 -10.00 -7.61
CA TRP A 59 -3.80 -9.47 -8.38
C TRP A 59 -2.98 -10.55 -9.10
N LYS A 60 -2.39 -10.15 -10.22
CA LYS A 60 -1.43 -10.97 -10.97
C LYS A 60 -0.04 -10.87 -10.33
N ARG A 61 0.81 -11.86 -10.58
CA ARG A 61 2.21 -11.87 -10.12
C ARG A 61 2.95 -10.57 -10.44
N THR A 62 2.80 -10.05 -11.65
CA THR A 62 3.47 -8.80 -12.05
C THR A 62 3.05 -7.61 -11.19
N GLN A 63 1.76 -7.48 -10.87
CA GLN A 63 1.25 -6.43 -9.99
C GLN A 63 1.79 -6.59 -8.57
N ILE A 64 1.81 -7.82 -8.07
CA ILE A 64 2.32 -8.11 -6.72
C ILE A 64 3.81 -7.76 -6.60
N MET A 65 4.63 -8.10 -7.60
CA MET A 65 6.05 -7.76 -7.59
C MET A 65 6.29 -6.25 -7.73
N VAL A 66 5.46 -5.54 -8.49
CA VAL A 66 5.48 -4.08 -8.54
C VAL A 66 5.21 -3.46 -7.17
N VAL A 67 4.22 -3.97 -6.42
CA VAL A 67 3.94 -3.50 -5.05
C VAL A 67 5.08 -3.85 -4.08
N PHE A 68 5.68 -5.03 -4.21
CA PHE A 68 6.82 -5.41 -3.37
C PHE A 68 7.98 -4.42 -3.53
N ASN A 69 8.39 -4.15 -4.77
CA ASN A 69 9.47 -3.23 -5.08
C ASN A 69 9.17 -1.79 -4.61
N MET A 70 7.90 -1.37 -4.67
CA MET A 70 7.46 -0.08 -4.16
C MET A 70 7.62 0.04 -2.64
N LEU A 71 7.31 -1.02 -1.88
CA LEU A 71 7.37 -1.02 -0.42
C LEU A 71 8.79 -1.25 0.11
N ASP A 72 9.60 -2.04 -0.61
CA ASP A 72 11.02 -2.28 -0.33
C ASP A 72 11.90 -1.16 -0.93
N TRP A 73 11.55 0.09 -0.65
CA TRP A 73 12.23 1.28 -1.18
C TRP A 73 13.71 1.38 -0.74
N ASN A 74 14.07 0.74 0.36
CA ASN A 74 15.44 0.64 0.87
C ASN A 74 16.21 -0.58 0.33
N ALA A 75 15.61 -1.36 -0.58
CA ALA A 75 16.19 -2.51 -1.26
C ALA A 75 16.78 -3.56 -0.31
N THR A 76 16.09 -3.81 0.82
CA THR A 76 16.48 -4.84 1.79
C THR A 76 16.09 -6.25 1.34
N GLY A 77 15.18 -6.37 0.38
CA GLY A 77 14.54 -7.62 0.01
C GLY A 77 13.49 -8.08 1.04
N GLU A 78 13.09 -7.21 1.97
CA GLU A 78 12.27 -7.54 3.11
C GLU A 78 11.23 -6.46 3.42
N ILE A 79 10.01 -6.87 3.78
CA ILE A 79 8.90 -6.00 4.15
C ILE A 79 8.65 -6.13 5.65
N GLY A 80 8.93 -5.08 6.40
CA GLY A 80 8.59 -4.95 7.81
C GLY A 80 7.10 -4.66 8.04
N PHE A 81 6.70 -4.66 9.31
CA PHE A 81 5.29 -4.47 9.67
C PHE A 81 4.72 -3.11 9.25
N ASP A 82 5.50 -2.03 9.29
CA ASP A 82 5.01 -0.68 8.93
C ASP A 82 4.64 -0.60 7.44
N GLN A 83 5.49 -1.14 6.57
CA GLN A 83 5.24 -1.24 5.12
C GLN A 83 4.04 -2.15 4.83
N PHE A 84 3.97 -3.29 5.52
CA PHE A 84 2.85 -4.22 5.42
C PHE A 84 1.53 -3.59 5.89
N TYR A 85 1.55 -2.83 6.99
CA TYR A 85 0.40 -2.12 7.52
C TYR A 85 -0.12 -1.07 6.53
N MET A 86 0.79 -0.30 5.94
CA MET A 86 0.45 0.70 4.92
C MET A 86 -0.24 0.04 3.73
N LEU A 87 0.32 -1.06 3.22
CA LEU A 87 -0.29 -1.84 2.15
C LEU A 87 -1.71 -2.31 2.50
N VAL A 88 -1.91 -2.84 3.71
CA VAL A 88 -3.23 -3.29 4.15
C VAL A 88 -4.23 -2.13 4.18
N CYS A 89 -3.82 -0.95 4.63
CA CYS A 89 -4.68 0.23 4.59
C CYS A 89 -5.05 0.63 3.16
N ILE A 90 -4.09 0.58 2.21
CA ILE A 90 -4.34 0.85 0.79
C ILE A 90 -5.32 -0.18 0.20
N LEU A 91 -5.12 -1.47 0.47
CA LEU A 91 -5.99 -2.54 0.01
C LEU A 91 -7.43 -2.36 0.52
N LEU A 92 -7.59 -2.01 1.79
CA LEU A 92 -8.89 -1.77 2.40
C LEU A 92 -9.54 -0.49 1.86
N ALA A 93 -8.78 0.58 1.67
CA ALA A 93 -9.27 1.81 1.06
C ALA A 93 -9.80 1.53 -0.34
N GLN A 94 -9.06 0.76 -1.15
CA GLN A 94 -9.50 0.35 -2.47
C GLN A 94 -10.75 -0.55 -2.42
N GLN A 95 -10.81 -1.49 -1.48
CA GLN A 95 -11.98 -2.36 -1.30
C GLN A 95 -13.23 -1.57 -0.86
N ASN A 96 -13.06 -0.46 -0.15
CA ASN A 96 -14.14 0.37 0.38
C ASN A 96 -14.43 1.64 -0.44
N HIS A 97 -13.77 1.83 -1.58
CA HIS A 97 -13.90 3.01 -2.43
C HIS A 97 -13.53 4.32 -1.71
N LEU A 98 -12.45 4.29 -0.93
CA LEU A 98 -11.91 5.40 -0.13
C LEU A 98 -10.53 5.83 -0.62
N GLU A 99 -10.16 5.53 -1.87
CA GLU A 99 -8.81 5.79 -2.40
C GLU A 99 -8.48 7.28 -2.41
N GLU A 100 -9.38 8.13 -2.92
CA GLU A 100 -9.21 9.59 -2.94
C GLU A 100 -9.01 10.14 -1.52
N GLN A 101 -9.80 9.66 -0.56
CA GLN A 101 -9.68 10.10 0.83
C GLN A 101 -8.41 9.58 1.50
N PHE A 102 -7.99 8.35 1.20
CA PHE A 102 -6.74 7.80 1.69
C PHE A 102 -5.56 8.65 1.21
N ILE A 103 -5.54 8.99 -0.08
CA ILE A 103 -4.49 9.83 -0.66
C ILE A 103 -4.49 11.22 -0.04
N PHE A 104 -5.66 11.85 0.09
CA PHE A 104 -5.74 13.18 0.70
C PHE A 104 -5.23 13.18 2.17
N ARG A 105 -5.57 12.15 2.95
CA ARG A 105 -5.16 12.04 4.36
C ARG A 105 -3.70 11.65 4.54
N HIS A 106 -3.17 10.83 3.63
CA HIS A 106 -1.84 10.22 3.71
C HIS A 106 -0.99 10.64 2.51
N SER A 107 -1.16 11.88 2.07
CA SER A 107 -0.60 12.39 0.82
C SER A 107 0.93 12.28 0.80
N ARG A 108 1.58 12.57 1.93
CA ARG A 108 3.04 12.48 2.05
C ARG A 108 3.55 11.03 1.97
N PRO A 109 3.09 10.07 2.80
CA PRO A 109 3.46 8.66 2.63
C PRO A 109 3.16 8.10 1.23
N VAL A 110 2.04 8.48 0.63
CA VAL A 110 1.69 8.06 -0.74
C VAL A 110 2.66 8.64 -1.77
N PHE A 111 3.03 9.91 -1.61
CA PHE A 111 4.03 10.56 -2.45
C PHE A 111 5.39 9.86 -2.34
N GLU A 112 5.87 9.63 -1.12
CA GLU A 112 7.12 8.92 -0.85
C GLU A 112 7.13 7.49 -1.43
N LEU A 113 5.97 6.81 -1.48
CA LEU A 113 5.85 5.51 -2.17
C LEU A 113 5.91 5.61 -3.71
N LEU A 114 5.45 6.71 -4.29
CA LEU A 114 5.39 6.92 -5.73
C LEU A 114 6.69 7.52 -6.30
N ASP A 115 7.49 8.16 -5.46
CA ASP A 115 8.79 8.77 -5.72
C ASP A 115 9.93 7.76 -5.54
N LEU A 116 9.99 6.74 -6.43
CA LEU A 116 10.93 5.62 -6.31
C LEU A 116 12.41 6.02 -6.45
N ASP A 117 12.66 7.09 -7.18
CA ASP A 117 13.97 7.67 -7.46
C ASP A 117 14.39 8.71 -6.41
N GLY A 118 13.47 9.12 -5.52
CA GLY A 118 13.74 10.09 -4.48
C GLY A 118 14.05 11.49 -5.02
N GLU A 119 13.67 11.77 -6.27
CA GLU A 119 13.87 13.06 -6.93
C GLU A 119 12.83 14.10 -6.47
N LEU A 120 11.97 13.73 -5.51
CA LEU A 120 10.83 14.51 -5.06
C LEU A 120 9.90 14.82 -6.22
N ARG A 121 9.77 13.87 -7.17
CA ARG A 121 8.95 13.99 -8.37
C ARG A 121 8.42 12.64 -8.78
N ILE A 122 7.10 12.57 -8.97
CA ILE A 122 6.48 11.37 -9.52
C ILE A 122 6.50 11.50 -11.05
N GLY A 123 7.11 10.55 -11.76
CA GLY A 123 7.05 10.49 -13.22
C GLY A 123 5.70 9.97 -13.76
N PRO A 124 5.33 10.27 -15.02
CA PRO A 124 4.15 9.67 -15.67
C PRO A 124 4.19 8.13 -15.69
N ASP A 125 5.39 7.55 -15.82
CA ASP A 125 5.59 6.11 -15.82
C ASP A 125 5.31 5.50 -14.44
N ASN A 126 5.76 6.14 -13.36
CA ASN A 126 5.45 5.73 -11.98
C ASN A 126 3.93 5.74 -11.77
N PHE A 127 3.25 6.79 -12.23
CA PHE A 127 1.79 6.85 -12.18
C PHE A 127 1.13 5.68 -12.92
N HIS A 128 1.51 5.43 -14.17
CA HIS A 128 0.95 4.34 -14.96
C HIS A 128 1.20 2.98 -14.31
N MET A 129 2.39 2.79 -13.73
CA MET A 129 2.77 1.56 -13.05
C MET A 129 1.90 1.29 -11.81
N TYR A 130 1.57 2.32 -11.02
CA TYR A 130 0.88 2.17 -9.73
C TYR A 130 -0.61 2.50 -9.76
N ASN A 131 -1.16 2.94 -10.90
CA ASN A 131 -2.58 3.29 -11.02
C ASN A 131 -3.53 2.16 -10.59
N PHE A 132 -3.14 0.89 -10.74
CA PHE A 132 -3.98 -0.24 -10.31
C PHE A 132 -4.16 -0.34 -8.78
N LEU A 133 -3.23 0.23 -8.02
CA LEU A 133 -3.19 0.19 -6.56
C LEU A 133 -4.10 1.27 -5.97
N PHE A 134 -3.98 2.50 -6.48
CA PHE A 134 -4.64 3.67 -5.92
C PHE A 134 -5.84 4.16 -6.73
N ASN A 135 -6.07 3.67 -7.94
CA ASN A 135 -7.14 4.12 -8.83
C ASN A 135 -7.17 5.66 -9.00
N ILE A 136 -5.99 6.26 -9.10
CA ILE A 136 -5.82 7.71 -9.06
C ILE A 136 -6.31 8.34 -10.36
N LYS A 137 -7.20 9.32 -10.27
CA LYS A 137 -7.49 10.15 -11.44
C LYS A 137 -6.35 11.14 -11.64
N LYS A 138 -6.13 11.52 -12.90
CA LYS A 138 -5.10 12.52 -13.26
C LYS A 138 -5.27 13.86 -12.51
N GLN A 139 -6.49 14.18 -12.05
CA GLN A 139 -6.79 15.39 -11.30
C GLN A 139 -6.28 15.29 -9.85
N ASP A 140 -6.55 14.19 -9.15
CA ASP A 140 -6.10 13.96 -7.77
C ASP A 140 -4.57 13.98 -7.66
N LEU A 141 -3.89 13.51 -8.71
CA LEU A 141 -2.43 13.65 -8.80
C LEU A 141 -1.99 15.11 -8.88
N LYS A 142 -2.64 15.95 -9.70
CA LYS A 142 -2.28 17.36 -9.79
C LYS A 142 -2.43 18.08 -8.46
N GLU A 143 -3.44 17.71 -7.68
CA GLU A 143 -3.61 18.21 -6.32
C GLU A 143 -2.48 17.70 -5.41
N LEU A 144 -2.13 16.41 -5.50
CA LEU A 144 -0.97 15.84 -4.80
C LEU A 144 0.32 16.60 -5.14
N TYR A 145 0.62 16.79 -6.43
CA TYR A 145 1.79 17.57 -6.85
C TYR A 145 1.70 18.99 -6.33
N HIS A 146 0.57 19.69 -6.48
CA HIS A 146 0.44 21.07 -6.04
C HIS A 146 0.68 21.25 -4.54
N ASP A 147 0.27 20.28 -3.72
CA ASP A 147 0.46 20.30 -2.27
C ASP A 147 1.93 20.05 -1.85
N PHE A 148 2.74 19.40 -2.70
CA PHE A 148 4.14 19.07 -2.44
C PHE A 148 5.17 19.84 -3.28
N ASP A 149 4.73 20.47 -4.36
CA ASP A 149 5.54 21.25 -5.28
C ASP A 149 5.78 22.65 -4.70
N ILE A 150 6.79 22.72 -3.83
CA ILE A 150 7.24 23.96 -3.21
C ILE A 150 7.94 24.86 -4.24
N THR A 151 8.44 24.29 -5.35
CA THR A 151 9.27 24.98 -6.35
C THR A 151 8.51 25.52 -7.55
N GLY A 152 7.34 24.97 -7.87
CA GLY A 152 6.42 25.46 -8.90
C GLY A 152 6.86 25.14 -10.33
N ASP A 153 7.59 24.04 -10.55
CA ASP A 153 8.28 23.73 -11.81
C ASP A 153 7.83 22.45 -12.54
#